data_AF-A0A3M8SQQ0-F1
#
_entry.id   AF-A0A3M8SQQ0-F1
#
_cell.length_a   1.000
_cell.length_b   1.000
_cell.length_c   1.000
_cell.angle_alpha   90.00
_cell.angle_beta   90.00
_cell.angle_gamma   90.00
#
_symmetry.space_group_name_H-M   'P 1'
#
loop_
_entity.id
_entity.type
_entity.pdbx_description
1 polymer ?
#
loop_
_entity_poly.entity_id
_entity_poly.type
_entity_poly.pdbx_seq_one_letter_code
_entity_poly.pdbx_strand_id
1 'polypeptide(L)'
;MFDRFSFAASVLLASLALPVSAQSLGKPVEFYFDADSNTQRNIVASRDSGEAAMAKLAKVVERNPRAIPEAAQLAHVAMEGGRTELGRQIYERTVRNLETSDALYRPVLWNYGWDLYRSGDAAAALAQWETLILSRRVNAGWIPTTLAMVLWKLDRKDEAVQWYAAAVRTEPGQWSGTARYAELLPAWRDTERATLAEVQAAWAENPPTWP
;
A
#
# COMPACT_ATOMS: atom_id res chain seq x y z
N MET A 1 27.67 7.53 68.47
CA MET A 1 28.76 7.96 67.58
C MET A 1 28.45 7.37 66.21
N PHE A 2 28.04 8.23 65.27
CA PHE A 2 28.24 8.22 63.81
C PHE A 2 28.61 6.86 63.16
N ASP A 3 28.11 6.41 62.00
CA ASP A 3 27.27 6.97 60.93
C ASP A 3 26.96 5.82 59.94
N ARG A 4 25.84 5.91 59.20
CA ARG A 4 25.59 5.62 57.75
C ARG A 4 26.31 4.43 57.07
N PHE A 5 25.68 3.62 56.22
CA PHE A 5 25.12 3.99 54.92
C PHE A 5 24.23 2.87 54.36
N SER A 6 22.97 3.16 54.04
CA SER A 6 22.13 2.33 53.17
C SER A 6 22.57 2.52 51.71
N PHE A 7 22.96 1.44 51.04
CA PHE A 7 23.10 1.43 49.58
C PHE A 7 21.78 0.97 48.95
N ALA A 8 21.01 1.91 48.41
CA ALA A 8 19.92 1.63 47.50
C ALA A 8 20.49 1.48 46.08
N ALA A 9 20.42 0.26 45.51
CA ALA A 9 20.83 0.00 44.14
C ALA A 9 19.64 0.28 43.20
N SER A 10 19.66 1.43 42.52
CA SER A 10 18.74 1.74 41.42
C SER A 10 19.23 1.08 40.14
N VAL A 11 18.54 0.04 39.68
CA VAL A 11 18.75 -0.56 38.37
C VAL A 11 18.06 0.32 37.33
N LEU A 12 18.84 1.07 36.55
CA LEU A 12 18.35 1.74 35.34
C LEU A 12 18.14 0.69 34.24
N LEU A 13 16.88 0.42 33.91
CA LEU A 13 16.49 -0.29 32.69
C LEU A 13 16.60 0.68 31.50
N ALA A 14 17.73 0.64 30.79
CA ALA A 14 17.87 1.29 29.51
C ALA A 14 17.21 0.42 28.43
N SER A 15 16.01 0.80 28.01
CA SER A 15 15.31 0.19 26.88
C SER A 15 16.05 0.50 25.58
N LEU A 16 16.85 -0.43 25.09
CA LEU A 16 17.44 -0.38 23.75
C LEU A 16 16.32 -0.58 22.73
N ALA A 17 15.88 0.50 22.09
CA ALA A 17 15.08 0.43 20.87
C ALA A 17 16.01 -0.09 19.75
N LEU A 18 15.84 -1.35 19.38
CA LEU A 18 16.49 -1.90 18.19
C LEU A 18 15.86 -1.24 16.95
N PRO A 19 16.65 -0.69 16.01
CA PRO A 19 16.10 -0.24 14.75
C PRO A 19 15.56 -1.48 14.01
N VAL A 20 14.26 -1.50 13.76
CA VAL A 20 13.66 -2.43 12.82
C VAL A 20 14.28 -2.10 11.46
N SER A 21 15.25 -2.90 11.02
CA SER A 21 15.73 -2.82 9.64
C SER A 21 14.56 -3.13 8.73
N ALA A 22 14.03 -2.10 8.08
CA ALA A 22 13.16 -2.29 6.92
C ALA A 22 13.95 -3.12 5.91
N GLN A 23 13.48 -4.33 5.59
CA GLN A 23 14.02 -5.08 4.46
C GLN A 23 13.95 -4.17 3.23
N SER A 24 15.09 -3.90 2.59
CA SER A 24 15.06 -3.10 1.37
C SER A 24 14.30 -3.90 0.32
N LEU A 25 13.45 -3.22 -0.44
CA LEU A 25 12.81 -3.85 -1.58
C LEU A 25 13.92 -4.23 -2.58
N GLY A 26 13.72 -5.27 -3.38
CA GLY A 26 14.62 -5.55 -4.49
C GLY A 26 14.76 -4.32 -5.40
N LYS A 27 15.91 -4.14 -6.05
CA LYS A 27 16.08 -3.05 -7.02
C LYS A 27 15.04 -3.18 -8.15
N PRO A 28 14.52 -2.07 -8.70
CA PRO A 28 13.62 -2.13 -9.85
C PRO A 28 14.31 -2.84 -11.02
N VAL A 29 13.54 -3.58 -11.81
CA VAL A 29 14.00 -4.14 -13.09
C VAL A 29 13.91 -3.09 -14.18
N GLU A 30 14.42 -3.39 -15.39
CA GLU A 30 14.60 -2.38 -16.43
C GLU A 30 13.28 -1.81 -16.97
N PHE A 31 12.24 -2.64 -17.16
CA PHE A 31 11.00 -2.24 -17.83
C PHE A 31 9.72 -2.88 -17.25
N TYR A 32 8.62 -2.12 -17.27
CA TYR A 32 7.31 -2.47 -16.69
C TYR A 32 6.13 -2.26 -17.66
N PHE A 33 6.05 -3.06 -18.73
CA PHE A 33 5.04 -2.87 -19.79
C PHE A 33 3.71 -3.61 -19.57
N ASP A 34 3.60 -4.50 -18.58
CA ASP A 34 2.36 -5.26 -18.37
C ASP A 34 1.28 -4.36 -17.75
N ALA A 35 0.14 -4.21 -18.42
CA ALA A 35 -0.97 -3.43 -17.90
C ALA A 35 -1.54 -4.01 -16.61
N ASP A 36 -1.53 -5.33 -16.45
CA ASP A 36 -1.97 -6.06 -15.27
C ASP A 36 -3.34 -5.61 -14.71
N SER A 37 -4.29 -5.35 -15.62
CA SER A 37 -5.61 -4.79 -15.30
C SER A 37 -6.42 -5.67 -14.34
N ASN A 38 -6.14 -6.97 -14.30
CA ASN A 38 -6.76 -7.90 -13.37
C ASN A 38 -6.41 -7.60 -11.91
N THR A 39 -5.22 -7.07 -11.60
CA THR A 39 -4.86 -6.65 -10.23
C THR A 39 -5.62 -5.40 -9.84
N GLN A 40 -5.67 -4.42 -10.75
CA GLN A 40 -6.18 -3.08 -10.44
C GLN A 40 -7.71 -2.98 -10.42
N ARG A 41 -8.41 -4.10 -10.60
CA ARG A 41 -9.87 -4.16 -10.64
C ARG A 41 -10.47 -3.80 -9.28
N ASN A 42 -11.38 -2.81 -9.29
CA ASN A 42 -12.22 -2.49 -8.13
C ASN A 42 -13.19 -3.65 -7.83
N ILE A 43 -13.41 -3.92 -6.54
CA ILE A 43 -14.35 -4.96 -6.10
C ILE A 43 -15.66 -4.29 -5.69
N VAL A 44 -16.70 -4.48 -6.51
CA VAL A 44 -18.03 -3.89 -6.29
C VAL A 44 -19.09 -4.98 -6.41
N ALA A 45 -19.54 -5.49 -5.26
CA ALA A 45 -20.62 -6.48 -5.15
C ALA A 45 -22.02 -5.82 -5.04
N SER A 46 -22.09 -4.62 -4.46
CA SER A 46 -23.28 -3.77 -4.39
C SER A 46 -22.99 -2.37 -4.93
N ARG A 47 -23.97 -1.73 -5.57
CA ARG A 47 -23.86 -0.33 -6.00
C ARG A 47 -24.32 0.68 -4.95
N ASP A 48 -24.84 0.19 -3.83
CA ASP A 48 -25.20 1.03 -2.69
C ASP A 48 -23.92 1.65 -2.08
N SER A 49 -24.04 2.78 -1.38
CA SER A 49 -22.93 3.45 -0.71
C SER A 49 -23.21 3.70 0.78
N GLY A 50 -22.15 4.03 1.53
CA GLY A 50 -22.24 4.41 2.94
C GLY A 50 -22.89 3.35 3.84
N GLU A 51 -23.67 3.79 4.83
CA GLU A 51 -24.29 2.91 5.83
C GLU A 51 -25.26 1.89 5.22
N ALA A 52 -25.96 2.25 4.14
CA ALA A 52 -26.86 1.33 3.46
C ALA A 52 -26.09 0.16 2.82
N ALA A 53 -24.95 0.45 2.20
CA ALA A 53 -24.04 -0.58 1.69
C ALA A 53 -23.52 -1.45 2.82
N MET A 54 -23.05 -0.84 3.91
CA MET A 54 -22.53 -1.57 5.06
C MET A 54 -23.53 -2.57 5.63
N ALA A 55 -24.76 -2.13 5.92
CA ALA A 55 -25.78 -2.99 6.50
C ALA A 55 -26.13 -4.18 5.57
N LYS A 56 -26.24 -3.91 4.27
CA LYS A 56 -26.57 -4.94 3.27
C LYS A 56 -25.43 -5.95 3.10
N LEU A 57 -24.20 -5.46 2.95
CA LEU A 57 -23.02 -6.32 2.78
C LEU A 57 -22.75 -7.15 4.04
N ALA A 58 -22.86 -6.55 5.23
CA ALA A 58 -22.72 -7.25 6.51
C ALA A 58 -23.68 -8.43 6.62
N LYS A 59 -24.96 -8.23 6.29
CA LYS A 59 -25.97 -9.30 6.28
C LYS A 59 -25.63 -10.45 5.34
N VAL A 60 -25.01 -10.19 4.19
CA VAL A 60 -24.57 -11.24 3.26
C VAL A 60 -23.39 -12.00 3.84
N VAL A 61 -22.38 -11.28 4.34
CA VAL A 61 -21.15 -11.85 4.90
C VAL A 61 -21.42 -12.68 6.17
N GLU A 62 -22.37 -12.26 7.01
CA GLU A 62 -22.82 -13.02 8.19
C GLU A 62 -23.42 -14.38 7.80
N ARG A 63 -24.17 -14.42 6.69
CA ARG A 63 -24.84 -15.64 6.21
C ARG A 63 -23.89 -16.53 5.42
N ASN A 64 -22.91 -15.94 4.75
CA ASN A 64 -21.94 -16.65 3.93
C ASN A 64 -20.54 -16.05 4.15
N PRO A 65 -19.72 -16.66 5.03
CA PRO A 65 -18.33 -16.24 5.25
C PRO A 65 -17.42 -16.37 4.02
N ARG A 66 -17.87 -17.06 2.95
CA ARG A 66 -17.16 -17.20 1.67
C ARG A 66 -17.66 -16.20 0.61
N ALA A 67 -18.49 -15.23 0.98
CA ALA A 67 -18.88 -14.12 0.12
C ALA A 67 -17.72 -13.11 -0.02
N ILE A 68 -16.64 -13.52 -0.72
CA ILE A 68 -15.39 -12.75 -0.83
C ILE A 68 -15.61 -11.35 -1.43
N PRO A 69 -16.33 -11.16 -2.56
CA PRO A 69 -16.54 -9.84 -3.12
C PRO A 69 -17.24 -8.89 -2.13
N GLU A 70 -18.26 -9.39 -1.42
CA GLU A 70 -19.02 -8.64 -0.44
C GLU A 70 -18.19 -8.32 0.81
N ALA A 71 -17.37 -9.26 1.27
CA ALA A 71 -16.48 -9.05 2.42
C ALA A 71 -15.41 -8.00 2.09
N ALA A 72 -14.79 -8.08 0.92
CA ALA A 72 -13.81 -7.08 0.48
C ALA A 72 -14.45 -5.70 0.29
N GLN A 73 -15.65 -5.61 -0.29
CA GLN A 73 -16.34 -4.32 -0.41
C GLN A 73 -16.81 -3.78 0.94
N LEU A 74 -17.27 -4.64 1.86
CA LEU A 74 -17.65 -4.23 3.21
C LEU A 74 -16.45 -3.63 3.96
N ALA A 75 -15.28 -4.26 3.82
CA ALA A 75 -14.05 -3.76 4.39
C ALA A 75 -13.68 -2.38 3.84
N HIS A 76 -13.73 -2.21 2.51
CA HIS A 76 -13.51 -0.93 1.85
C HIS A 76 -14.43 0.18 2.38
N VAL A 77 -15.75 -0.07 2.39
CA VAL A 77 -16.74 0.93 2.88
C VAL A 77 -16.53 1.24 4.37
N ALA A 78 -16.16 0.24 5.17
CA ALA A 78 -15.84 0.45 6.58
C ALA A 78 -14.62 1.37 6.76
N MET A 79 -13.53 1.15 6.01
CA MET A 79 -12.33 2.00 6.08
C MET A 79 -12.60 3.41 5.54
N GLU A 80 -13.36 3.53 4.44
CA GLU A 80 -13.79 4.83 3.90
C GLU A 80 -14.62 5.62 4.92
N GLY A 81 -15.50 4.94 5.66
CA GLY A 81 -16.28 5.51 6.76
C GLY A 81 -15.51 5.74 8.06
N GLY A 82 -14.18 5.61 8.07
CA GLY A 82 -13.33 5.83 9.25
C GLY A 82 -13.30 4.69 10.26
N ARG A 83 -13.98 3.55 9.98
CA ARG A 83 -13.94 2.34 10.80
C ARG A 83 -12.74 1.47 10.39
N THR A 84 -11.55 2.06 10.40
CA THR A 84 -10.31 1.49 9.86
C THR A 84 -9.99 0.11 10.43
N GLU A 85 -10.10 -0.06 11.74
CA GLU A 85 -9.78 -1.33 12.41
C GLU A 85 -10.76 -2.44 12.05
N LEU A 86 -12.06 -2.13 11.98
CA LEU A 86 -13.06 -3.08 11.52
C LEU A 86 -12.79 -3.52 10.07
N GLY A 87 -12.53 -2.56 9.19
CA GLY A 87 -12.22 -2.86 7.79
C GLY A 87 -10.96 -3.73 7.65
N ARG A 88 -9.91 -3.43 8.41
CA ARG A 88 -8.68 -4.25 8.50
C ARG A 88 -9.00 -5.70 8.86
N GLN A 89 -9.75 -5.93 9.94
CA GLN A 89 -10.10 -7.29 10.37
C GLN A 89 -10.89 -8.07 9.32
N ILE A 90 -11.80 -7.38 8.60
CA ILE A 90 -12.58 -8.00 7.52
C ILE A 90 -11.68 -8.34 6.33
N TYR A 91 -10.78 -7.45 5.91
CA TYR A 91 -9.81 -7.73 4.85
C TYR A 91 -8.91 -8.90 5.20
N GLU A 92 -8.31 -8.91 6.40
CA GLU A 92 -7.42 -9.98 6.83
C GLU A 92 -8.12 -11.34 6.85
N ARG A 93 -9.37 -11.39 7.34
CA ARG A 93 -10.19 -12.62 7.27
C ARG A 93 -10.47 -13.03 5.82
N THR A 94 -10.76 -12.07 4.96
CA THR A 94 -11.03 -12.31 3.53
C THR A 94 -9.80 -12.88 2.83
N VAL A 95 -8.61 -12.31 3.07
CA VAL A 95 -7.34 -12.77 2.53
C VAL A 95 -7.01 -14.18 3.03
N ARG A 96 -7.25 -14.50 4.31
CA ARG A 96 -7.07 -15.86 4.85
C ARG A 96 -7.96 -16.92 4.20
N ASN A 97 -9.09 -16.52 3.63
CA ASN A 97 -10.03 -17.42 2.96
C ASN A 97 -9.76 -17.54 1.45
N LEU A 98 -8.72 -16.88 0.93
CA LEU A 98 -8.34 -16.91 -0.48
C LEU A 98 -7.07 -17.74 -0.67
N GLU A 99 -7.05 -18.52 -1.75
CA GLU A 99 -5.84 -19.12 -2.28
C GLU A 99 -5.16 -18.15 -3.25
N THR A 100 -3.83 -18.26 -3.40
CA THR A 100 -3.08 -17.42 -4.36
C THR A 100 -3.49 -17.65 -5.82
N SER A 101 -4.13 -18.79 -6.11
CA SER A 101 -4.72 -19.16 -7.40
C SER A 101 -6.06 -18.47 -7.68
N ASP A 102 -6.73 -17.93 -6.65
CA ASP A 102 -8.06 -17.36 -6.80
C ASP A 102 -8.02 -16.08 -7.63
N ALA A 103 -8.99 -15.93 -8.53
CA ALA A 103 -9.11 -14.76 -9.41
C ALA A 103 -9.31 -13.44 -8.65
N LEU A 104 -9.73 -13.50 -7.37
CA LEU A 104 -9.93 -12.34 -6.50
C LEU A 104 -8.73 -12.04 -5.61
N TYR A 105 -7.75 -12.95 -5.49
CA TYR A 105 -6.60 -12.76 -4.61
C TYR A 105 -5.89 -11.43 -4.86
N ARG A 106 -5.56 -11.16 -6.13
CA ARG A 106 -4.82 -9.96 -6.53
C ARG A 106 -5.62 -8.67 -6.38
N PRO A 107 -6.87 -8.58 -6.88
CA PRO A 107 -7.77 -7.47 -6.58
C PRO A 107 -7.91 -7.18 -5.09
N VAL A 108 -8.07 -8.20 -4.24
CA VAL A 108 -8.29 -7.99 -2.80
C VAL A 108 -7.08 -7.33 -2.16
N LEU A 109 -5.87 -7.84 -2.41
CA LEU A 109 -4.65 -7.22 -1.89
C LEU A 109 -4.42 -5.81 -2.45
N TRP A 110 -4.73 -5.59 -3.73
CA TRP A 110 -4.60 -4.27 -4.35
C TRP A 110 -5.49 -3.22 -3.68
N ASN A 111 -6.79 -3.51 -3.55
CA ASN A 111 -7.76 -2.60 -2.92
C ASN A 111 -7.42 -2.41 -1.43
N TYR A 112 -7.04 -3.47 -0.73
CA TYR A 112 -6.64 -3.39 0.67
C TYR A 112 -5.41 -2.49 0.88
N GLY A 113 -4.39 -2.60 0.03
CA GLY A 113 -3.22 -1.72 0.06
C GLY A 113 -3.60 -0.24 -0.09
N TRP A 114 -4.52 0.07 -1.01
CA TRP A 114 -5.03 1.44 -1.18
C TRP A 114 -5.78 1.95 0.04
N ASP A 115 -6.65 1.13 0.63
CA ASP A 115 -7.41 1.54 1.81
C ASP A 115 -6.51 1.73 3.03
N LEU A 116 -5.49 0.89 3.21
CA LEU A 116 -4.46 1.06 4.22
C LEU A 116 -3.71 2.39 4.01
N TYR A 117 -3.22 2.65 2.80
CA TYR A 117 -2.51 3.88 2.47
C TYR A 117 -3.37 5.12 2.77
N ARG A 118 -4.64 5.09 2.35
CA ARG A 118 -5.60 6.18 2.54
C ARG A 118 -6.02 6.37 3.98
N SER A 119 -5.94 5.34 4.80
CA SER A 119 -6.14 5.42 6.25
C SER A 119 -4.90 5.89 7.02
N GLY A 120 -3.79 6.12 6.32
CA GLY A 120 -2.53 6.61 6.89
C GLY A 120 -1.49 5.54 7.19
N ASP A 121 -1.79 4.26 6.98
CA ASP A 121 -0.86 3.14 7.21
C ASP A 121 -0.12 2.77 5.91
N ALA A 122 0.82 3.64 5.53
CA ALA A 122 1.65 3.44 4.34
C ALA A 122 2.54 2.18 4.43
N ALA A 123 2.94 1.78 5.65
CA ALA A 123 3.80 0.62 5.85
C ALA A 123 3.03 -0.68 5.60
N ALA A 124 1.82 -0.81 6.15
CA ALA A 124 0.97 -1.95 5.86
C ALA A 124 0.54 -1.99 4.38
N ALA A 125 0.29 -0.83 3.76
CA ALA A 125 0.00 -0.74 2.34
C ALA A 125 1.13 -1.31 1.47
N LEU A 126 2.38 -0.91 1.75
CA LEU A 126 3.56 -1.44 1.09
C LEU A 126 3.63 -2.97 1.21
N ALA A 127 3.39 -3.53 2.41
CA ALA A 127 3.41 -4.99 2.61
C ALA A 127 2.40 -5.75 1.73
N GLN A 128 1.21 -5.18 1.48
CA GLN A 128 0.23 -5.80 0.57
C GLN A 128 0.71 -5.78 -0.88
N TRP A 129 1.27 -4.65 -1.33
CA TRP A 129 1.78 -4.52 -2.69
C TRP A 129 3.06 -5.34 -2.92
N GLU A 130 3.94 -5.46 -1.93
CA GLU A 130 5.09 -6.37 -1.97
C GLU A 130 4.65 -7.82 -2.15
N THR A 131 3.61 -8.24 -1.43
CA THR A 131 3.01 -9.58 -1.60
C THR A 131 2.56 -9.80 -3.05
N LEU A 132 1.90 -8.81 -3.67
CA LEU A 132 1.49 -8.88 -5.08
C LEU A 132 2.68 -9.05 -6.02
N ILE A 133 3.72 -8.22 -5.85
CA ILE A 133 4.90 -8.21 -6.71
C ILE A 133 5.64 -9.55 -6.62
N LEU A 134 5.82 -10.06 -5.39
CA LEU A 134 6.53 -11.31 -5.13
C LEU A 134 5.74 -12.55 -5.59
N SER A 135 4.40 -12.49 -5.60
CA SER A 135 3.54 -13.64 -5.91
C SER A 135 3.67 -14.17 -7.33
N ARG A 136 3.99 -13.33 -8.33
CA ARG A 136 3.99 -13.75 -9.74
C ARG A 136 5.10 -13.21 -10.64
N ARG A 137 6.11 -12.49 -10.11
CA ARG A 137 7.20 -11.89 -10.92
C ARG A 137 6.66 -11.22 -12.19
N VAL A 138 5.68 -10.33 -12.02
CA VAL A 138 5.09 -9.55 -13.12
C VAL A 138 5.76 -8.18 -13.20
N ASN A 139 6.05 -7.73 -14.41
CA ASN A 139 6.58 -6.40 -14.68
C ASN A 139 5.42 -5.43 -14.99
N ALA A 140 4.54 -5.24 -14.01
CA ALA A 140 3.33 -4.45 -14.18
C ALA A 140 3.59 -2.94 -14.13
N GLY A 141 3.01 -2.19 -15.06
CA GLY A 141 3.21 -0.74 -15.21
C GLY A 141 2.74 0.08 -14.01
N TRP A 142 1.86 -0.46 -13.17
CA TRP A 142 1.45 0.19 -11.92
C TRP A 142 2.52 0.13 -10.83
N ILE A 143 3.45 -0.82 -10.89
CA ILE A 143 4.43 -1.09 -9.82
C ILE A 143 5.31 0.13 -9.55
N PRO A 144 6.00 0.71 -10.55
CA PRO A 144 7.01 1.73 -10.26
C PRO A 144 6.42 3.00 -9.64
N THR A 145 5.26 3.46 -10.13
CA THR A 145 4.60 4.67 -9.61
C THR A 145 3.97 4.44 -8.23
N THR A 146 3.36 3.27 -8.00
CA THR A 146 2.77 2.93 -6.69
C THR A 146 3.86 2.81 -5.62
N LEU A 147 4.96 2.12 -5.94
CA LEU A 147 6.10 1.98 -5.03
C LEU A 147 6.80 3.32 -4.77
N ALA A 148 7.04 4.12 -5.81
CA ALA A 148 7.60 5.45 -5.67
C ALA A 148 6.79 6.29 -4.68
N MET A 149 5.46 6.34 -4.84
CA MET A 149 4.57 7.08 -3.95
C MET A 149 4.65 6.61 -2.49
N VAL A 150 4.53 5.31 -2.24
CA VAL A 150 4.49 4.80 -0.86
C VAL A 150 5.85 4.87 -0.17
N LEU A 151 6.94 4.60 -0.89
CA LEU A 151 8.30 4.73 -0.36
C LEU A 151 8.59 6.18 0.00
N TRP A 152 8.12 7.13 -0.81
CA TRP A 152 8.22 8.55 -0.49
C TRP A 152 7.48 8.89 0.80
N LYS A 153 6.29 8.34 1.00
CA LYS A 153 5.49 8.54 2.22
C LYS A 153 6.16 7.94 3.46
N LEU A 154 6.94 6.87 3.29
CA LEU A 154 7.73 6.20 4.32
C LEU A 154 9.14 6.79 4.52
N ASP A 155 9.41 7.96 3.95
CA ASP A 155 10.71 8.65 4.01
C ASP A 155 11.89 7.87 3.38
N ARG A 156 11.60 6.87 2.55
CA ARG A 156 12.57 6.10 1.78
C ARG A 156 12.82 6.78 0.42
N LYS A 157 13.29 8.02 0.45
CA LYS A 157 13.34 8.93 -0.71
C LYS A 157 14.21 8.42 -1.85
N ASP A 158 15.38 7.86 -1.54
CA ASP A 158 16.30 7.33 -2.57
C ASP A 158 15.67 6.17 -3.33
N GLU A 159 15.01 5.25 -2.62
CA GLU A 159 14.31 4.13 -3.24
C GLU A 159 13.11 4.62 -4.06
N ALA A 160 12.35 5.59 -3.54
CA ALA A 160 11.24 6.18 -4.26
C ALA A 160 11.66 6.76 -5.62
N VAL A 161 12.77 7.50 -5.65
CA VAL A 161 13.34 8.08 -6.87
C VAL A 161 13.83 6.99 -7.83
N GLN A 162 14.43 5.90 -7.33
CA GLN A 162 14.83 4.75 -8.17
C GLN A 162 13.62 4.07 -8.84
N TRP A 163 12.55 3.86 -8.08
CA TRP A 163 11.30 3.31 -8.62
C TRP A 163 10.64 4.26 -9.62
N TYR A 164 10.64 5.56 -9.34
CA TYR A 164 10.12 6.54 -10.29
C TYR A 164 10.93 6.56 -11.60
N ALA A 165 12.26 6.47 -11.50
CA ALA A 165 13.12 6.40 -12.68
C ALA A 165 12.82 5.17 -13.56
N ALA A 166 12.42 4.04 -12.97
CA ALA A 166 12.00 2.87 -13.73
C ALA A 166 10.69 3.11 -14.50
N ALA A 167 9.74 3.86 -13.94
CA ALA A 167 8.55 4.33 -14.67
C ALA A 167 8.94 5.21 -15.86
N VAL A 168 9.78 6.24 -15.64
CA VAL A 168 10.24 7.13 -16.71
C VAL A 168 10.98 6.38 -17.80
N ARG A 169 11.83 5.41 -17.46
CA ARG A 169 12.55 4.61 -18.46
C ARG A 169 11.61 3.72 -19.27
N THR A 170 10.58 3.16 -18.64
CA THR A 170 9.57 2.34 -19.32
C THR A 170 8.76 3.17 -20.30
N GLU A 171 8.25 4.32 -19.87
CA GLU A 171 7.36 5.16 -20.68
C GLU A 171 7.71 6.66 -20.50
N PRO A 172 8.78 7.16 -21.14
CA PRO A 172 9.23 8.55 -20.91
C PRO A 172 8.18 9.59 -21.24
N GLY A 173 7.38 9.37 -22.29
CA GLY A 173 6.31 10.27 -22.72
C GLY A 173 5.10 10.31 -21.77
N GLN A 174 5.01 9.37 -20.83
CA GLN A 174 3.98 9.34 -19.79
C GLN A 174 4.47 9.96 -18.48
N TRP A 175 5.72 9.68 -18.10
CA TRP A 175 6.20 9.93 -16.74
C TRP A 175 7.30 11.01 -16.61
N SER A 176 7.85 11.57 -17.68
CA SER A 176 8.90 12.62 -17.54
C SER A 176 8.39 13.93 -16.93
N GLY A 177 7.07 14.11 -16.83
CA GLY A 177 6.45 15.28 -16.21
C GLY A 177 5.09 14.94 -15.60
N THR A 178 4.44 15.95 -15.02
CA THR A 178 3.21 15.77 -14.21
C THR A 178 1.91 16.06 -14.97
N ALA A 179 1.99 16.67 -16.16
CA ALA A 179 0.85 17.18 -16.91
C ALA A 179 -0.22 16.12 -17.24
N ARG A 180 0.17 14.84 -17.34
CA ARG A 180 -0.72 13.73 -17.70
C ARG A 180 -1.20 12.91 -16.49
N TYR A 181 -0.83 13.25 -15.26
CA TYR A 181 -1.17 12.42 -14.09
C TYR A 181 -2.67 12.22 -13.91
N ALA A 182 -3.49 13.23 -14.18
CA ALA A 182 -4.94 13.09 -14.08
C ALA A 182 -5.51 12.08 -15.11
N GLU A 183 -4.93 12.03 -16.31
CA GLU A 183 -5.29 11.09 -17.38
C GLU A 183 -4.80 9.67 -17.05
N LEU A 184 -3.54 9.54 -16.60
CA LEU A 184 -2.87 8.26 -16.35
C LEU A 184 -3.34 7.59 -15.05
N LEU A 185 -3.73 8.38 -14.05
CA LEU A 185 -4.07 7.93 -12.70
C LEU A 185 -5.47 8.41 -12.29
N PRO A 186 -6.53 8.09 -13.05
CA PRO A 186 -7.87 8.66 -12.83
C PRO A 186 -8.49 8.20 -11.49
N ALA A 187 -8.10 7.03 -10.98
CA ALA A 187 -8.58 6.49 -9.71
C ALA A 187 -7.81 7.00 -8.47
N TRP A 188 -6.72 7.74 -8.68
CA TRP A 188 -5.93 8.32 -7.59
C TRP A 188 -6.59 9.61 -7.10
N ARG A 189 -6.39 9.94 -5.83
CA ARG A 189 -6.79 11.22 -5.22
C ARG A 189 -5.78 12.31 -5.60
N ASP A 190 -6.19 13.58 -5.50
CA ASP A 190 -5.29 14.71 -5.78
C ASP A 190 -4.06 14.69 -4.87
N THR A 191 -4.23 14.32 -3.60
CA THR A 191 -3.12 14.20 -2.64
C THR A 191 -2.14 13.07 -2.99
N GLU A 192 -2.64 11.97 -3.58
CA GLU A 192 -1.82 10.85 -4.05
C GLU A 192 -1.00 11.27 -5.27
N ARG A 193 -1.62 11.96 -6.23
CA ARG A 193 -0.93 12.54 -7.40
C ARG A 193 0.07 13.62 -7.00
N ALA A 194 -0.26 14.46 -6.01
CA ALA A 194 0.66 15.46 -5.48
C ALA A 194 1.89 14.80 -4.85
N THR A 195 1.71 13.73 -4.08
CA THR A 195 2.82 12.94 -3.53
C THR A 195 3.72 12.41 -4.65
N LEU A 196 3.14 11.84 -5.72
CA LEU A 196 3.92 11.36 -6.86
C LEU A 196 4.65 12.51 -7.59
N ALA A 197 4.07 13.70 -7.66
CA ALA A 197 4.70 14.88 -8.23
C ALA A 197 5.92 15.34 -7.42
N GLU A 198 5.90 15.23 -6.09
CA GLU A 198 7.09 15.46 -5.26
C GLU A 198 8.21 14.47 -5.61
N VAL A 199 7.88 13.18 -5.82
CA VAL A 199 8.88 12.19 -6.26
C VAL A 199 9.45 12.55 -7.63
N GLN A 200 8.59 12.97 -8.57
CA GLN A 200 9.02 13.38 -9.90
C GLN A 200 9.94 14.59 -9.87
N ALA A 201 9.65 15.58 -9.03
CA ALA A 201 10.52 16.75 -8.86
C ALA A 201 11.90 16.35 -8.35
N ALA A 202 11.96 15.47 -7.34
CA ALA A 202 13.22 14.94 -6.82
C ALA A 202 14.00 14.12 -7.86
N TRP A 203 13.28 13.30 -8.65
CA TRP A 203 13.88 12.59 -9.78
C TRP A 203 14.42 13.55 -10.85
N ALA A 204 13.72 14.63 -11.17
CA ALA A 204 14.14 15.59 -12.18
C ALA A 204 15.37 16.41 -11.74
N GLU A 205 15.49 16.69 -10.45
CA GLU A 205 16.65 17.37 -9.87
C GLU A 205 17.90 16.50 -9.89
N ASN A 206 17.77 15.21 -9.54
CA ASN A 206 18.89 14.27 -9.51
C ASN A 206 18.48 12.87 -10.01
N PRO A 207 18.42 12.67 -11.35
CA PRO A 207 18.04 11.39 -11.92
C PRO A 207 19.08 10.32 -11.57
N PRO A 208 18.68 9.16 -11.02
CA PRO A 208 19.64 8.13 -10.64
C PRO A 208 20.27 7.51 -11.89
N THR A 209 21.59 7.28 -11.85
CA THR A 209 22.29 6.46 -12.84
C THR A 209 21.83 5.03 -12.73
N TRP A 210 21.48 4.42 -13.85
CA TRP A 210 21.13 2.99 -13.88
C TRP A 210 22.40 2.13 -13.86
N PRO A 211 22.45 1.06 -13.06
CA PRO A 211 23.58 0.13 -13.05
C PRO A 211 23.66 -0.75 -14.30
#